data_AF-A0A812KT02-F1
#
_entry.id   AF-A0A812KT02-F1
#
_cell.length_a   1.000
_cell.length_b   1.000
_cell.length_c   1.000
_cell.angle_alpha   90.00
_cell.angle_beta   90.00
_cell.angle_gamma   90.00
#
_symmetry.space_group_name_H-M   'P 1'
#
loop_
_entity.id
_entity.type
_entity.pdbx_description
1 polymer ?
#
loop_
_entity_poly.entity_id
_entity_poly.type
_entity_poly.pdbx_seq_one_letter_code
_entity_poly.pdbx_strand_id
1 'polypeptide(L)'
;MKDDHAAELSNSPPPVRPHGFARTFCDLHCIRDAVRKGDDAILRALEEAVEIVGKNTQILLEHYVGEKSGVSLAEQAAALRRGVAAQLSEVLQVAQEAPLEPRASLAAQRAVSSFAGRWRIHPAGVNASLRMLSDDVSTLHSAVMAVSGRKLSMVEEVQQGSVRMAASMNDFLKAKAHVLGLYHETAGKGKRVQRWLKNHFERKLSLMTEFQEARVGQALETFDSMWWGIRRKLDGYLEAAGEHTQATRRAVDALRGYTSQCRVNFDQLKAAYAASARAERNAHEVLKKTWSEVTFQVGLLASRVVDGGLLDQLALADVKAAQVIDASRNEIDAFCTSDGPAALKHIRAHLDKVTDEGFLGQTQRQIGILLGEMEMLQHRFSAAGLGGAPHAEVAREAAVRLETAVSGARSGANHLAKQMAEHWQHQLCGRVSRLFRWLW
;
A
#
# COMPACT_ATOMS: atom_id res chain seq x y z
N MET A 1 11.28 -23.25 31.55
CA MET A 1 11.77 -23.18 30.16
C MET A 1 11.28 -21.87 29.60
N LYS A 2 12.15 -20.86 29.67
CA LYS A 2 11.91 -19.46 29.33
C LYS A 2 12.78 -19.12 28.11
N ASP A 3 12.15 -18.51 27.13
CA ASP A 3 12.67 -17.44 26.27
C ASP A 3 14.01 -17.67 25.53
N ASP A 4 13.97 -18.37 24.39
CA ASP A 4 15.08 -18.37 23.40
C ASP A 4 14.64 -18.28 21.91
N HIS A 5 13.37 -17.92 21.61
CA HIS A 5 12.86 -17.91 20.22
C HIS A 5 12.57 -16.52 19.60
N ALA A 6 13.10 -15.43 20.15
CA ALA A 6 12.75 -14.07 19.69
C ALA A 6 13.73 -13.42 18.67
N ALA A 7 14.73 -14.13 18.14
CA ALA A 7 15.84 -13.50 17.41
C ALA A 7 15.81 -13.57 15.87
N GLU A 8 14.86 -14.25 15.21
CA GLU A 8 14.98 -14.55 13.76
C GLU A 8 14.12 -13.72 12.78
N LEU A 9 13.39 -12.68 13.21
CA LEU A 9 12.45 -11.95 12.32
C LEU A 9 12.95 -10.59 11.76
N SER A 10 14.22 -10.21 11.95
CA SER A 10 14.72 -8.88 11.57
C SER A 10 15.48 -8.79 10.23
N ASN A 11 15.20 -9.66 9.25
CA ASN A 11 15.71 -9.50 7.87
C ASN A 11 14.62 -9.04 6.90
N SER A 12 13.73 -8.17 7.36
CA SER A 12 12.79 -7.49 6.47
C SER A 12 13.53 -6.38 5.72
N PRO A 13 13.49 -6.34 4.36
CA PRO A 13 14.09 -5.23 3.61
C PRO A 13 13.49 -3.89 4.09
N PRO A 14 14.30 -2.81 4.08
CA PRO A 14 13.85 -1.52 4.59
C PRO A 14 12.55 -1.10 3.88
N PRO A 15 11.56 -0.57 4.62
CA PRO A 15 10.27 -0.21 4.03
C PRO A 15 10.49 0.77 2.89
N VAL A 16 10.06 0.38 1.68
CA VAL A 16 10.07 1.25 0.51
C VAL A 16 9.19 2.46 0.84
N ARG A 17 9.82 3.62 1.05
CA ARG A 17 9.10 4.83 1.45
C ARG A 17 8.12 5.21 0.32
N PRO A 18 6.87 5.60 0.65
CA PRO A 18 5.86 6.02 -0.34
C PRO A 18 6.29 7.19 -1.24
N HIS A 19 7.39 7.89 -0.88
CA HIS A 19 8.01 8.92 -1.71
C HIS A 19 8.61 8.43 -3.04
N GLY A 20 8.75 7.10 -3.26
CA GLY A 20 9.32 6.57 -4.49
C GLY A 20 8.60 7.04 -5.75
N PHE A 21 7.27 6.98 -5.76
CA PHE A 21 6.47 7.39 -6.93
C PHE A 21 6.54 8.89 -7.20
N ALA A 22 6.46 9.69 -6.12
CA ALA A 22 6.57 11.15 -6.22
C ALA A 22 7.92 11.56 -6.82
N ARG A 23 9.01 10.94 -6.35
CA ARG A 23 10.35 11.19 -6.86
C ARG A 23 10.46 10.82 -8.34
N THR A 24 10.02 9.62 -8.75
CA THR A 24 10.07 9.22 -10.16
C THR A 24 9.23 10.11 -11.06
N PHE A 25 8.05 10.55 -10.59
CA PHE A 25 7.25 11.51 -11.34
C PHE A 25 7.98 12.86 -11.51
N CYS A 26 8.59 13.38 -10.44
CA CYS A 26 9.40 14.60 -10.49
C CYS A 26 10.61 14.43 -11.43
N ASP A 27 11.32 13.31 -11.36
CA ASP A 27 12.47 13.02 -12.21
C ASP A 27 12.06 12.97 -13.69
N LEU A 28 10.97 12.28 -14.02
CA LEU A 28 10.44 12.21 -15.39
C LEU A 28 9.99 13.58 -15.90
N HIS A 29 9.38 14.40 -15.03
CA HIS A 29 8.99 15.76 -15.39
C HIS A 29 10.21 16.65 -15.66
N CYS A 30 11.19 16.63 -14.76
CA CYS A 30 12.45 17.39 -14.88
C CYS A 30 13.23 16.98 -16.12
N ILE A 31 13.33 15.68 -16.42
CA ILE A 31 14.02 15.19 -17.62
C ILE A 31 13.32 15.68 -18.88
N ARG A 32 11.99 15.55 -18.96
CA ARG A 32 11.22 16.01 -20.13
C ARG A 32 11.40 17.52 -20.36
N ASP A 33 11.33 18.31 -19.29
CA ASP A 33 11.47 19.76 -19.38
C ASP A 33 12.92 20.18 -19.71
N ALA A 34 13.93 19.46 -19.21
CA ALA A 34 15.33 19.68 -19.56
C ALA A 34 15.63 19.34 -21.02
N VAL A 35 15.10 18.22 -21.53
CA VAL A 35 15.23 17.83 -22.94
C VAL A 35 14.58 18.87 -23.85
N ARG A 36 13.33 19.27 -23.59
CA ARG A 36 12.65 20.32 -24.37
C ARG A 36 13.42 21.64 -24.41
N LYS A 37 13.89 22.13 -23.26
CA LYS A 37 14.66 23.38 -23.18
C LYS A 37 16.01 23.26 -23.90
N GLY A 38 16.65 22.10 -23.81
CA GLY A 38 17.92 21.82 -24.50
C GLY A 38 17.75 21.79 -26.01
N ASP A 39 16.73 21.09 -26.50
CA ASP A 39 16.40 21.02 -27.94
C ASP A 39 16.07 22.41 -28.50
N ASP A 40 15.21 23.17 -27.81
CA ASP A 40 14.87 24.55 -28.20
C ASP A 40 16.12 25.46 -28.25
N ALA A 41 17.04 25.31 -27.29
CA ALA A 41 18.28 26.09 -27.25
C ALA A 41 19.24 25.72 -28.39
N ILE A 42 19.32 24.43 -28.75
CA ILE A 42 20.13 23.96 -29.87
C ILE A 42 19.57 24.47 -31.19
N LEU A 43 18.26 24.34 -31.40
CA LEU A 43 17.61 24.79 -32.63
C LEU A 43 17.83 26.30 -32.85
N ARG A 44 17.65 27.13 -31.81
CA ARG A 44 17.93 28.57 -31.88
C ARG A 44 19.41 28.88 -32.16
N ALA A 45 20.33 28.16 -31.51
CA ALA A 45 21.76 28.37 -31.72
C ALA A 45 22.20 27.96 -33.14
N LEU A 46 21.60 26.90 -33.68
CA LEU A 46 21.82 26.46 -35.06
C LEU A 46 21.25 27.47 -36.05
N GLU A 47 20.02 27.95 -35.86
CA GLU A 47 19.41 29.02 -36.68
C GLU A 47 20.31 30.26 -36.71
N GLU A 48 20.79 30.71 -35.54
CA GLU A 48 21.71 31.86 -35.44
C GLU A 48 23.04 31.60 -36.17
N ALA A 49 23.62 30.40 -36.02
CA ALA A 49 24.85 30.03 -36.70
C ALA A 49 24.68 30.01 -38.23
N VAL A 50 23.58 29.45 -38.74
CA VAL A 50 23.26 29.45 -40.17
C VAL A 50 23.09 30.89 -40.68
N GLU A 51 22.41 31.75 -39.92
CA GLU A 51 22.23 33.17 -40.28
C GLU A 51 23.57 33.92 -40.33
N ILE A 52 24.43 33.78 -39.32
CA ILE A 52 25.75 34.41 -39.26
C ILE A 52 26.63 33.96 -40.42
N VAL A 53 26.69 32.65 -40.67
CA VAL A 53 27.45 32.09 -41.80
C VAL A 53 26.91 32.61 -43.12
N GLY A 54 25.58 32.66 -43.29
CA GLY A 54 24.93 33.21 -44.47
C GLY A 54 25.34 34.66 -44.73
N LYS A 55 25.25 35.53 -43.71
CA LYS A 55 25.64 36.94 -43.78
C LYS A 55 27.13 37.12 -44.08
N ASN A 56 28.00 36.42 -43.36
CA ASN A 56 29.46 36.52 -43.55
C ASN A 56 29.87 36.03 -44.96
N THR A 57 29.27 34.95 -45.43
CA THR A 57 29.52 34.44 -46.79
C THR A 57 29.04 35.43 -47.84
N GLN A 58 27.90 36.07 -47.63
CA GLN A 58 27.37 37.10 -48.53
C GLN A 58 28.26 38.36 -48.56
N ILE A 59 28.68 38.88 -47.40
CA ILE A 59 29.61 40.02 -47.32
C ILE A 59 30.93 39.71 -48.04
N LEU A 60 31.49 38.51 -47.82
CA LEU A 60 32.70 38.06 -48.51
C LEU A 60 32.48 37.99 -50.04
N LEU A 61 31.35 37.47 -50.49
CA LEU A 61 31.01 37.40 -51.91
C LEU A 61 30.86 38.80 -52.53
N GLU A 62 30.11 39.69 -51.88
CA GLU A 62 29.87 41.05 -52.37
C GLU A 62 31.17 41.85 -52.48
N HIS A 63 32.04 41.75 -51.47
CA HIS A 63 33.31 42.47 -51.45
C HIS A 63 34.27 42.00 -52.56
N TYR A 64 34.31 40.69 -52.87
CA TYR A 64 35.31 40.14 -53.80
C TYR A 64 34.82 39.92 -55.22
N VAL A 65 33.52 39.65 -55.43
CA VAL A 65 32.93 39.48 -56.77
C VAL A 65 32.68 40.83 -57.44
N GLY A 66 32.51 41.90 -56.65
CA GLY A 66 32.22 43.25 -57.16
C GLY A 66 33.37 43.95 -57.90
N GLU A 67 34.64 43.53 -57.72
CA GLU A 67 35.80 44.40 -58.06
C GLU A 67 36.83 43.85 -59.08
N LYS A 68 36.49 42.88 -59.95
CA LYS A 68 37.32 42.29 -61.06
C LYS A 68 37.95 40.90 -60.78
N SER A 69 37.27 40.02 -60.07
CA SER A 69 37.72 38.63 -59.91
C SER A 69 37.29 37.76 -61.10
N GLY A 70 38.21 36.92 -61.61
CA GLY A 70 37.96 36.02 -62.73
C GLY A 70 36.91 34.94 -62.40
N VAL A 71 36.23 34.44 -63.44
CA VAL A 71 35.11 33.48 -63.39
C VAL A 71 35.36 32.29 -62.43
N SER A 72 36.61 31.82 -62.29
CA SER A 72 36.93 30.68 -61.44
C SER A 72 36.77 30.93 -59.94
N LEU A 73 36.93 32.16 -59.45
CA LEU A 73 36.80 32.47 -58.02
C LEU A 73 35.33 32.49 -57.59
N ALA A 74 34.47 32.99 -58.47
CA ALA A 74 33.03 32.98 -58.28
C ALA A 74 32.47 31.55 -58.26
N GLU A 75 32.94 30.67 -59.14
CA GLU A 75 32.57 29.25 -59.12
C GLU A 75 33.03 28.53 -57.85
N GLN A 76 34.26 28.76 -57.39
CA GLN A 76 34.75 28.19 -56.13
C GLN A 76 33.93 28.66 -54.93
N ALA A 77 33.63 29.95 -54.84
CA ALA A 77 32.84 30.50 -53.74
C ALA A 77 31.39 29.97 -53.75
N ALA A 78 30.79 29.80 -54.94
CA ALA A 78 29.47 29.19 -55.09
C ALA A 78 29.45 27.69 -54.72
N ALA A 79 30.52 26.95 -55.06
CA ALA A 79 30.68 25.56 -54.64
C ALA A 79 30.83 25.43 -53.12
N LEU A 80 31.67 26.28 -52.51
CA LEU A 80 31.88 26.31 -51.06
C LEU A 80 30.58 26.65 -50.31
N ARG A 81 29.83 27.65 -50.79
CA ARG A 81 28.53 28.03 -50.23
C ARG A 81 27.53 26.88 -50.27
N ARG A 82 27.47 26.13 -51.38
CA ARG A 82 26.61 24.94 -51.49
C ARG A 82 27.03 23.84 -50.53
N GLY A 83 28.33 23.57 -50.39
CA GLY A 83 28.86 22.57 -49.47
C GLY A 83 28.55 22.92 -48.00
N VAL A 84 28.81 24.16 -47.59
CA VAL A 84 28.51 24.64 -46.23
C VAL A 84 27.01 24.60 -45.95
N ALA A 85 26.17 25.05 -46.88
CA ALA A 85 24.72 24.99 -46.73
C ALA A 85 24.21 23.55 -46.61
N ALA A 86 24.76 22.60 -47.38
CA ALA A 86 24.39 21.19 -47.28
C ALA A 86 24.77 20.59 -45.91
N GLN A 87 26.00 20.85 -45.43
CA GLN A 87 26.46 20.37 -44.12
C GLN A 87 25.65 20.96 -42.96
N LEU A 88 25.32 22.24 -43.01
CA LEU A 88 24.47 22.89 -42.00
C LEU A 88 23.03 22.38 -42.06
N SER A 89 22.48 22.14 -43.27
CA SER A 89 21.16 21.53 -43.45
C SER A 89 21.11 20.12 -42.87
N GLU A 90 22.17 19.33 -43.03
CA GLU A 90 22.26 17.97 -42.47
C GLU A 90 22.34 18.00 -40.94
N VAL A 91 23.11 18.94 -40.37
CA VAL A 91 23.15 19.18 -38.91
C VAL A 91 21.78 19.58 -38.37
N LEU A 92 21.06 20.47 -39.07
CA LEU A 92 19.69 20.86 -38.75
C LEU A 92 18.72 19.68 -38.81
N GLN A 93 18.82 18.87 -39.87
CA GLN A 93 17.98 17.69 -40.05
C GLN A 93 18.23 16.67 -38.91
N VAL A 94 19.48 16.42 -38.56
CA VAL A 94 19.85 15.53 -37.43
C VAL A 94 19.32 16.06 -36.09
N ALA A 95 19.36 17.37 -35.88
CA ALA A 95 18.80 18.01 -34.69
C ALA A 95 17.26 17.96 -34.66
N GLN A 96 16.59 17.89 -35.80
CA GLN A 96 15.13 17.80 -35.92
C GLN A 96 14.60 16.37 -35.87
N GLU A 97 15.36 15.37 -36.33
CA GLU A 97 14.90 13.99 -36.44
C GLU A 97 14.78 13.26 -35.09
N ALA A 98 15.58 13.60 -34.08
CA ALA A 98 15.47 13.01 -32.74
C ALA A 98 16.09 13.89 -31.64
N PRO A 99 15.48 13.93 -30.43
CA PRO A 99 16.07 14.61 -29.28
C PRO A 99 17.43 13.98 -28.92
N LEU A 100 18.45 14.83 -28.77
CA LEU A 100 19.79 14.40 -28.38
C LEU A 100 19.83 14.05 -26.88
N GLU A 101 20.69 13.11 -26.48
CA GLU A 101 20.97 12.87 -25.04
C GLU A 101 21.39 14.19 -24.36
N PRO A 102 21.03 14.50 -23.10
CA PRO A 102 21.42 15.77 -22.46
C PRO A 102 22.93 16.10 -22.53
N ARG A 103 23.81 15.10 -22.42
CA ARG A 103 25.27 15.30 -22.60
C ARG A 103 25.65 15.56 -24.05
N ALA A 104 25.00 14.86 -24.97
CA ALA A 104 25.13 15.04 -26.40
C ALA A 104 24.66 16.44 -26.83
N SER A 105 23.49 16.85 -26.35
CA SER A 105 22.92 18.19 -26.49
C SER A 105 23.90 19.27 -26.02
N LEU A 106 24.47 19.13 -24.81
CA LEU A 106 25.46 20.06 -24.28
C LEU A 106 26.75 20.11 -25.12
N ALA A 107 27.22 18.96 -25.62
CA ALA A 107 28.40 18.88 -26.48
C ALA A 107 28.15 19.54 -27.85
N ALA A 108 26.99 19.28 -28.46
CA ALA A 108 26.55 19.93 -29.70
C ALA A 108 26.42 21.45 -29.49
N GLN A 109 25.81 21.89 -28.40
CA GLN A 109 25.67 23.31 -28.06
C GLN A 109 27.04 24.00 -27.90
N ARG A 110 28.00 23.36 -27.23
CA ARG A 110 29.38 23.88 -27.13
C ARG A 110 30.06 23.95 -28.50
N ALA A 111 29.88 22.94 -29.35
CA ALA A 111 30.44 22.94 -30.71
C ALA A 111 29.87 24.09 -31.55
N VAL A 112 28.55 24.29 -31.53
CA VAL A 112 27.86 25.40 -32.22
C VAL A 112 28.28 26.76 -31.65
N SER A 113 28.36 26.89 -30.33
CA SER A 113 28.75 28.15 -29.67
C SER A 113 30.21 28.51 -29.93
N SER A 114 31.09 27.52 -29.95
CA SER A 114 32.51 27.68 -30.31
C SER A 114 32.66 28.12 -31.76
N PHE A 115 31.91 27.48 -32.67
CA PHE A 115 31.84 27.86 -34.08
C PHE A 115 31.34 29.30 -34.24
N ALA A 116 30.17 29.65 -33.70
CA ALA A 116 29.60 31.00 -33.78
C ALA A 116 30.54 32.05 -33.16
N GLY A 117 31.19 31.74 -32.03
CA GLY A 117 32.16 32.62 -31.38
C GLY A 117 33.38 32.94 -32.24
N ARG A 118 33.94 31.93 -32.94
CA ARG A 118 35.06 32.13 -33.88
C ARG A 118 34.68 33.06 -35.03
N TRP A 119 33.45 32.95 -35.53
CA TRP A 119 32.99 33.71 -36.70
C TRP A 119 32.42 35.11 -36.37
N ARG A 120 32.23 35.44 -35.09
CA ARG A 120 31.94 36.82 -34.67
C ARG A 120 33.18 37.72 -34.72
N ILE A 121 34.38 37.15 -34.61
CA ILE A 121 35.65 37.89 -34.66
C ILE A 121 36.17 37.77 -36.09
N HIS A 122 36.19 38.88 -36.85
CA HIS A 122 36.56 38.86 -38.26
C HIS A 122 37.98 38.30 -38.49
N PRO A 123 38.15 37.22 -39.27
CA PRO A 123 39.48 36.73 -39.64
C PRO A 123 40.17 37.69 -40.62
N ALA A 124 41.43 38.01 -40.34
CA ALA A 124 42.26 38.83 -41.23
C ALA A 124 42.75 37.98 -42.41
N GLY A 125 42.17 38.17 -43.61
CA GLY A 125 42.66 37.62 -44.88
C GLY A 125 41.77 36.55 -45.55
N VAL A 126 41.49 36.74 -46.84
CA VAL A 126 40.41 36.08 -47.63
C VAL A 126 40.59 34.60 -47.87
N ASN A 127 41.76 34.20 -48.38
CA ASN A 127 42.01 32.82 -48.79
C ASN A 127 42.19 31.90 -47.58
N ALA A 128 42.70 32.44 -46.47
CA ALA A 128 42.72 31.75 -45.20
C ALA A 128 41.29 31.60 -44.64
N SER A 129 40.46 32.64 -44.77
CA SER A 129 39.09 32.66 -44.23
C SER A 129 38.16 31.62 -44.87
N LEU A 130 38.16 31.44 -46.20
CA LEU A 130 37.27 30.47 -46.84
C LEU A 130 37.63 29.01 -46.53
N ARG A 131 38.94 28.69 -46.47
CA ARG A 131 39.39 27.36 -46.05
C ARG A 131 39.11 27.10 -44.58
N MET A 132 39.37 28.09 -43.72
CA MET A 132 39.01 28.03 -42.30
C MET A 132 37.51 27.81 -42.10
N LEU A 133 36.64 28.44 -42.90
CA LEU A 133 35.19 28.22 -42.82
C LEU A 133 34.83 26.78 -43.14
N SER A 134 35.37 26.23 -44.23
CA SER A 134 35.14 24.85 -44.61
C SER A 134 35.62 23.87 -43.53
N ASP A 135 36.81 24.10 -42.96
CA ASP A 135 37.38 23.25 -41.91
C ASP A 135 36.56 23.34 -40.60
N ASP A 136 36.12 24.54 -40.24
CA ASP A 136 35.28 24.78 -39.07
C ASP A 136 33.89 24.14 -39.20
N VAL A 137 33.26 24.24 -40.39
CA VAL A 137 31.96 23.61 -40.66
C VAL A 137 32.10 22.08 -40.68
N SER A 138 33.17 21.55 -41.26
CA SER A 138 33.47 20.10 -41.22
C SER A 138 33.70 19.59 -39.79
N THR A 139 34.39 20.38 -38.96
CA THR A 139 34.61 20.08 -37.55
C THR A 139 33.31 20.10 -36.75
N LEU A 140 32.46 21.11 -37.00
CA LEU A 140 31.13 21.20 -36.39
C LEU A 140 30.25 20.00 -36.78
N HIS A 141 30.20 19.68 -38.07
CA HIS A 141 29.46 18.54 -38.61
C HIS A 141 29.93 17.23 -37.98
N SER A 142 31.23 16.96 -37.97
CA SER A 142 31.81 15.76 -37.36
C SER A 142 31.51 15.65 -35.87
N ALA A 143 31.57 16.77 -35.13
CA ALA A 143 31.23 16.80 -33.72
C ALA A 143 29.75 16.50 -33.48
N VAL A 144 28.85 17.08 -34.27
CA VAL A 144 27.40 16.81 -34.17
C VAL A 144 27.10 15.36 -34.54
N MET A 145 27.71 14.81 -35.59
CA MET A 145 27.50 13.43 -36.04
C MET A 145 28.05 12.38 -35.08
N ALA A 146 29.23 12.61 -34.50
CA ALA A 146 29.80 11.72 -33.48
C ALA A 146 28.90 11.63 -32.23
N VAL A 147 28.21 12.73 -31.95
CA VAL A 147 27.32 12.88 -30.81
C VAL A 147 25.91 12.32 -31.12
N SER A 148 25.43 12.44 -32.35
CA SER A 148 24.17 11.86 -32.80
C SER A 148 24.20 10.33 -32.91
N GLY A 149 25.39 9.72 -33.05
CA GLY A 149 25.58 8.26 -33.01
C GLY A 149 25.40 7.63 -31.62
N ARG A 150 25.42 8.43 -30.54
CA ARG A 150 25.21 7.97 -29.16
C ARG A 150 23.77 8.25 -28.71
N LYS A 151 22.80 7.67 -29.42
CA LYS A 151 21.40 7.72 -28.99
C LYS A 151 21.20 6.74 -27.81
N LEU A 152 20.59 7.23 -26.72
CA LEU A 152 19.79 6.49 -25.72
C LEU A 152 20.35 6.06 -24.36
N SER A 153 21.64 6.17 -24.01
CA SER A 153 22.14 5.57 -22.75
C SER A 153 21.44 6.01 -21.44
N MET A 154 21.26 7.31 -21.20
CA MET A 154 20.72 7.80 -19.92
C MET A 154 19.18 7.76 -19.86
N VAL A 155 18.53 8.04 -20.99
CA VAL A 155 17.06 7.96 -21.10
C VAL A 155 16.60 6.52 -20.97
N GLU A 156 17.32 5.58 -21.59
CA GLU A 156 17.05 4.16 -21.45
C GLU A 156 17.31 3.68 -20.02
N GLU A 157 18.36 4.16 -19.34
CA GLU A 157 18.60 3.86 -17.93
C GLU A 157 17.45 4.36 -17.03
N VAL A 158 16.96 5.58 -17.23
CA VAL A 158 15.81 6.13 -16.50
C VAL A 158 14.53 5.36 -16.83
N GLN A 159 14.33 4.97 -18.08
CA GLN A 159 13.19 4.18 -18.52
C GLN A 159 13.21 2.79 -17.87
N GLN A 160 14.35 2.09 -17.93
CA GLN A 160 14.53 0.80 -17.26
C GLN A 160 14.37 0.92 -15.75
N GLY A 161 14.93 1.96 -15.13
CA GLY A 161 14.75 2.25 -13.71
C GLY A 161 13.29 2.46 -13.33
N SER A 162 12.55 3.22 -14.15
CA SER A 162 11.11 3.47 -13.97
C SER A 162 10.29 2.19 -14.13
N VAL A 163 10.63 1.33 -15.10
CA VAL A 163 9.97 0.02 -15.31
C VAL A 163 10.22 -0.91 -14.13
N ARG A 164 11.47 -1.01 -13.64
CA ARG A 164 11.80 -1.82 -12.44
C ARG A 164 11.07 -1.30 -11.20
N MET A 165 11.00 0.02 -11.02
CA MET A 165 10.26 0.60 -9.91
C MET A 165 8.76 0.34 -10.03
N ALA A 166 8.17 0.49 -11.22
CA ALA A 166 6.77 0.18 -11.46
C ALA A 166 6.45 -1.30 -11.17
N ALA A 167 7.35 -2.23 -11.54
CA ALA A 167 7.23 -3.64 -11.22
C ALA A 167 7.28 -3.90 -9.71
N SER A 168 8.29 -3.35 -9.02
CA SER A 168 8.41 -3.46 -7.56
C SER A 168 7.20 -2.87 -6.82
N MET A 169 6.71 -1.72 -7.27
CA MET A 169 5.50 -1.10 -6.71
C MET A 169 4.28 -1.97 -6.95
N ASN A 170 4.13 -2.57 -8.13
CA ASN A 170 3.04 -3.48 -8.44
C ASN A 170 3.06 -4.71 -7.52
N ASP A 171 4.23 -5.29 -7.26
CA ASP A 171 4.35 -6.44 -6.36
C ASP A 171 4.05 -6.07 -4.90
N PHE A 172 4.50 -4.90 -4.45
CA PHE A 172 4.11 -4.35 -3.16
C PHE A 172 2.59 -4.09 -3.05
N LEU A 173 1.97 -3.57 -4.10
CA LEU A 173 0.52 -3.37 -4.16
C LEU A 173 -0.24 -4.70 -4.14
N LYS A 174 0.25 -5.74 -4.83
CA LYS A 174 -0.33 -7.10 -4.75
C LYS A 174 -0.25 -7.63 -3.32
N ALA A 175 0.88 -7.49 -2.64
CA ALA A 175 1.02 -7.91 -1.25
C ALA A 175 0.05 -7.14 -0.34
N LYS A 176 -0.06 -5.81 -0.49
CA LYS A 176 -1.03 -4.99 0.25
C LYS A 176 -2.48 -5.39 -0.04
N ALA A 177 -2.83 -5.61 -1.31
CA ALA A 177 -4.15 -6.03 -1.73
C ALA A 177 -4.50 -7.42 -1.19
N HIS A 178 -3.54 -8.35 -1.17
CA HIS A 178 -3.71 -9.67 -0.58
C HIS A 178 -4.01 -9.57 0.92
N VAL A 179 -3.22 -8.78 1.66
CA VAL A 179 -3.44 -8.53 3.09
C VAL A 179 -4.82 -7.90 3.34
N LEU A 180 -5.23 -6.90 2.55
CA LEU A 180 -6.59 -6.33 2.63
C LEU A 180 -7.67 -7.37 2.31
N GLY A 181 -7.41 -8.27 1.36
CA GLY A 181 -8.28 -9.40 1.02
C GLY A 181 -8.46 -10.37 2.18
N LEU A 182 -7.38 -10.74 2.87
CA LEU A 182 -7.42 -11.57 4.08
C LEU A 182 -8.26 -10.90 5.18
N TYR A 183 -8.13 -9.57 5.35
CA TYR A 183 -8.97 -8.83 6.28
C TYR A 183 -10.44 -8.81 5.86
N HIS A 184 -10.75 -8.61 4.58
CA HIS A 184 -12.13 -8.70 4.08
C HIS A 184 -12.74 -10.09 4.25
N GLU A 185 -11.97 -11.15 4.02
CA GLU A 185 -12.43 -12.52 4.21
C GLU A 185 -12.71 -12.81 5.69
N THR A 186 -11.78 -12.43 6.57
CA THR A 186 -11.90 -12.59 8.03
C THR A 186 -13.09 -11.81 8.57
N ALA A 187 -13.25 -10.56 8.15
CA ALA A 187 -14.42 -9.75 8.40
C ALA A 187 -15.73 -10.39 7.91
N GLY A 188 -15.71 -10.96 6.71
CA GLY A 188 -16.85 -11.64 6.12
C GLY A 188 -17.24 -12.89 6.91
N LYS A 189 -16.26 -13.67 7.38
CA LYS A 189 -16.47 -14.80 8.31
C LYS A 189 -17.10 -14.32 9.62
N GLY A 190 -16.56 -13.24 10.21
CA GLY A 190 -17.12 -12.60 11.41
C GLY A 190 -18.59 -12.23 11.23
N LYS A 191 -18.96 -11.57 10.12
CA LYS A 191 -20.35 -11.21 9.80
C LYS A 191 -21.29 -12.42 9.64
N ARG A 192 -20.78 -13.56 9.19
CA ARG A 192 -21.57 -14.80 9.07
C ARG A 192 -21.79 -15.44 10.43
N VAL A 193 -20.71 -15.59 11.21
CA VAL A 193 -20.78 -16.09 12.59
C VAL A 193 -21.76 -15.24 13.40
N GLN A 194 -21.72 -13.92 13.25
CA GLN A 194 -22.62 -13.02 13.96
C GLN A 194 -24.09 -13.10 13.53
N ARG A 195 -24.38 -13.29 12.23
CA ARG A 195 -25.76 -13.52 11.77
C ARG A 195 -26.30 -14.86 12.27
N TRP A 196 -25.46 -15.89 12.22
CA TRP A 196 -25.79 -17.19 12.78
C TRP A 196 -26.06 -17.07 14.28
N LEU A 197 -25.21 -16.32 15.00
CA LEU A 197 -25.36 -16.00 16.41
C LEU A 197 -26.72 -15.40 16.71
N LYS A 198 -27.07 -14.28 16.05
CA LYS A 198 -28.36 -13.61 16.24
C LYS A 198 -29.54 -14.58 16.12
N ASN A 199 -29.54 -15.39 15.06
CA ASN A 199 -30.61 -16.37 14.82
C ASN A 199 -30.61 -17.51 15.86
N HIS A 200 -29.43 -17.89 16.35
CA HIS A 200 -29.27 -18.94 17.36
C HIS A 200 -29.69 -18.44 18.76
N PHE A 201 -29.41 -17.17 19.07
CA PHE A 201 -29.83 -16.49 20.28
C PHE A 201 -31.35 -16.48 20.42
N GLU A 202 -32.06 -16.07 19.36
CA GLU A 202 -33.53 -16.04 19.32
C GLU A 202 -34.15 -17.41 19.66
N ARG A 203 -33.46 -18.52 19.35
CA ARG A 203 -33.92 -19.88 19.69
C ARG A 203 -33.57 -20.29 21.12
N LYS A 204 -32.33 -20.04 21.57
CA LYS A 204 -31.84 -20.51 22.87
C LYS A 204 -32.38 -19.70 24.06
N LEU A 205 -32.64 -18.40 23.89
CA LEU A 205 -33.14 -17.55 24.97
C LEU A 205 -34.52 -17.99 25.48
N SER A 206 -35.34 -18.60 24.62
CA SER A 206 -36.67 -19.15 24.97
C SER A 206 -36.68 -20.20 26.08
N LEU A 207 -35.51 -20.74 26.45
CA LEU A 207 -35.35 -21.78 27.48
C LEU A 207 -34.87 -21.24 28.83
N MET A 208 -34.57 -19.93 28.94
CA MET A 208 -34.14 -19.33 30.21
C MET A 208 -35.32 -18.82 31.02
N THR A 209 -35.16 -18.73 32.34
CA THR A 209 -36.11 -18.02 33.22
C THR A 209 -36.17 -16.55 32.82
N GLU A 210 -37.38 -15.98 32.74
CA GLU A 210 -37.64 -14.61 32.24
C GLU A 210 -36.68 -13.53 32.77
N PHE A 211 -36.31 -13.59 34.07
CA PHE A 211 -35.42 -12.61 34.67
C PHE A 211 -33.96 -12.71 34.20
N GLN A 212 -33.44 -13.93 34.05
CA GLN A 212 -32.08 -14.15 33.53
C GLN A 212 -32.02 -13.86 32.03
N GLU A 213 -33.09 -14.18 31.32
CA GLU A 213 -33.27 -13.86 29.91
C GLU A 213 -33.17 -12.35 29.67
N ALA A 214 -33.85 -11.53 30.48
CA ALA A 214 -33.82 -10.07 30.35
C ALA A 214 -32.41 -9.49 30.55
N ARG A 215 -31.68 -9.96 31.57
CA ARG A 215 -30.31 -9.45 31.88
C ARG A 215 -29.30 -9.87 30.82
N VAL A 216 -29.29 -11.15 30.43
CA VAL A 216 -28.40 -11.68 29.39
C VAL A 216 -28.75 -11.05 28.04
N GLY A 217 -30.03 -10.90 27.73
CA GLY A 217 -30.53 -10.24 26.53
C GLY A 217 -30.05 -8.79 26.41
N GLN A 218 -30.25 -7.97 27.45
CA GLN A 218 -29.80 -6.58 27.47
C GLN A 218 -28.28 -6.46 27.27
N ALA A 219 -27.52 -7.35 27.89
CA ALA A 219 -26.07 -7.30 27.84
C ALA A 219 -25.53 -7.74 26.46
N LEU A 220 -26.15 -8.74 25.84
CA LEU A 220 -25.88 -9.16 24.47
C LEU A 220 -26.26 -8.08 23.45
N GLU A 221 -27.42 -7.44 23.60
CA GLU A 221 -27.85 -6.34 22.75
C GLU A 221 -26.85 -5.17 22.84
N THR A 222 -26.42 -4.85 24.07
CA THR A 222 -25.41 -3.83 24.32
C THR A 222 -24.08 -4.16 23.65
N PHE A 223 -23.61 -5.41 23.76
CA PHE A 223 -22.41 -5.89 23.10
C PHE A 223 -22.53 -5.82 21.57
N ASP A 224 -23.62 -6.34 21.02
CA ASP A 224 -23.89 -6.39 19.58
C ASP A 224 -23.94 -4.98 18.98
N SER A 225 -24.63 -4.04 19.65
CA SER A 225 -24.70 -2.64 19.22
C SER A 225 -23.32 -1.99 19.18
N MET A 226 -22.47 -2.20 20.20
CA MET A 226 -21.11 -1.65 20.22
C MET A 226 -20.24 -2.28 19.15
N TRP A 227 -20.34 -3.61 19.00
CA TRP A 227 -19.62 -4.36 17.98
C TRP A 227 -19.94 -3.87 16.57
N TRP A 228 -21.22 -3.69 16.23
CA TRP A 228 -21.63 -3.14 14.94
C TRP A 228 -21.17 -1.70 14.73
N GLY A 229 -21.14 -0.90 15.80
CA GLY A 229 -20.58 0.44 15.80
C GLY A 229 -19.11 0.43 15.35
N ILE A 230 -18.28 -0.39 16.02
CA ILE A 230 -16.86 -0.56 15.71
C ILE A 230 -16.67 -1.08 14.28
N ARG A 231 -17.40 -2.14 13.93
CA ARG A 231 -17.28 -2.80 12.63
C ARG A 231 -17.55 -1.86 11.47
N ARG A 232 -18.55 -0.98 11.59
CA ARG A 232 -18.87 0.02 10.56
C ARG A 232 -17.71 0.99 10.32
N LYS A 233 -16.98 1.36 11.36
CA LYS A 233 -15.80 2.24 11.23
C LYS A 233 -14.65 1.52 10.53
N LEU A 234 -14.39 0.26 10.92
CA LEU A 234 -13.38 -0.59 10.28
C LEU A 234 -13.68 -0.84 8.80
N ASP A 235 -14.94 -1.14 8.47
CA ASP A 235 -15.39 -1.29 7.08
C ASP A 235 -15.12 -0.01 6.26
N GLY A 236 -15.43 1.17 6.81
CA GLY A 236 -15.16 2.44 6.14
C GLY A 236 -13.67 2.70 5.88
N TYR A 237 -12.78 2.29 6.79
CA TYR A 237 -11.34 2.33 6.53
C TYR A 237 -10.90 1.35 5.44
N LEU A 238 -11.37 0.10 5.49
CA LEU A 238 -11.00 -0.92 4.51
C LEU A 238 -11.43 -0.52 3.09
N GLU A 239 -12.60 0.12 2.95
CA GLU A 239 -13.08 0.70 1.69
C GLU A 239 -12.13 1.79 1.17
N ALA A 240 -11.81 2.80 1.99
CA ALA A 240 -10.88 3.87 1.61
C ALA A 240 -9.46 3.34 1.27
N ALA A 241 -8.98 2.34 1.99
CA ALA A 241 -7.71 1.67 1.70
C ALA A 241 -7.75 0.87 0.38
N GLY A 242 -8.90 0.26 0.09
CA GLY A 242 -9.17 -0.40 -1.19
C GLY A 242 -9.15 0.58 -2.36
N GLU A 243 -9.83 1.73 -2.22
CA GLU A 243 -9.82 2.81 -3.22
C GLU A 243 -8.40 3.35 -3.48
N HIS A 244 -7.63 3.60 -2.42
CA HIS A 244 -6.23 3.99 -2.54
C HIS A 244 -5.42 2.96 -3.33
N THR A 245 -5.55 1.68 -3.00
CA THR A 245 -4.84 0.59 -3.70
C THR A 245 -5.20 0.55 -5.19
N GLN A 246 -6.47 0.71 -5.53
CA GLN A 246 -6.92 0.78 -6.93
C GLN A 246 -6.39 2.01 -7.67
N ALA A 247 -6.42 3.19 -7.03
CA ALA A 247 -5.91 4.42 -7.63
C ALA A 247 -4.39 4.35 -7.87
N THR A 248 -3.63 3.79 -6.93
CA THR A 248 -2.18 3.60 -7.09
C THR A 248 -1.88 2.59 -8.20
N ARG A 249 -2.65 1.50 -8.32
CA ARG A 249 -2.51 0.56 -9.44
C ARG A 249 -2.70 1.27 -10.79
N ARG A 250 -3.76 2.09 -10.92
CA ARG A 250 -4.00 2.89 -12.14
C ARG A 250 -2.84 3.85 -12.44
N ALA A 251 -2.24 4.47 -11.41
CA ALA A 251 -1.09 5.35 -11.58
C ALA A 251 0.17 4.58 -12.04
N VAL A 252 0.41 3.37 -11.52
CA VAL A 252 1.50 2.49 -11.96
C VAL A 252 1.29 2.03 -13.41
N ASP A 253 0.06 1.66 -13.77
CA ASP A 253 -0.28 1.29 -15.15
C ASP A 253 -0.09 2.48 -16.11
N ALA A 254 -0.49 3.68 -15.70
CA ALA A 254 -0.25 4.91 -16.46
C ALA A 254 1.24 5.22 -16.63
N LEU A 255 2.05 5.02 -15.57
CA LEU A 255 3.50 5.20 -15.61
C LEU A 255 4.14 4.24 -16.61
N ARG A 256 3.74 2.96 -16.60
CA ARG A 256 4.18 1.97 -17.58
C ARG A 256 3.74 2.35 -19.00
N GLY A 257 2.50 2.79 -19.17
CA GLY A 257 1.96 3.26 -20.45
C GLY A 257 2.72 4.46 -21.02
N TYR A 258 3.16 5.38 -20.16
CA TYR A 258 3.96 6.55 -20.52
C TYR A 258 5.40 6.15 -20.89
N THR A 259 6.06 5.37 -20.03
CA THR A 259 7.50 5.07 -20.14
C THR A 259 7.83 3.99 -21.17
N SER A 260 7.03 2.92 -21.27
CA SER A 260 7.39 1.74 -22.06
C SER A 260 6.58 1.59 -23.34
N GLN A 261 5.38 2.15 -23.40
CA GLN A 261 4.44 1.93 -24.51
C GLN A 261 4.15 3.21 -25.31
N CYS A 262 4.55 4.38 -24.80
CA CYS A 262 4.21 5.69 -25.36
C CYS A 262 2.70 5.87 -25.64
N ARG A 263 1.83 5.15 -24.91
CA ARG A 263 0.36 5.14 -25.10
C ARG A 263 -0.35 6.18 -24.25
N VAL A 264 0.28 6.59 -23.15
CA VAL A 264 -0.27 7.54 -22.19
C VAL A 264 0.51 8.82 -22.32
N ASN A 265 -0.17 9.94 -22.47
CA ASN A 265 0.49 11.25 -22.48
C ASN A 265 0.77 11.74 -21.05
N PHE A 266 1.59 12.78 -20.91
CA PHE A 266 2.00 13.26 -19.59
C PHE A 266 0.82 13.78 -18.75
N ASP A 267 -0.20 14.39 -19.36
CA ASP A 267 -1.36 14.91 -18.64
C ASP A 267 -2.20 13.78 -18.03
N GLN A 268 -2.36 12.68 -18.75
CA GLN A 268 -3.00 11.47 -18.25
C GLN A 268 -2.21 10.84 -17.08
N LEU A 269 -0.87 10.75 -17.21
CA LEU A 269 -0.01 10.28 -16.12
C LEU A 269 -0.14 11.16 -14.87
N LYS A 270 -0.09 12.49 -15.06
CA LYS A 270 -0.26 13.49 -14.00
C LYS A 270 -1.63 13.36 -13.33
N ALA A 271 -2.70 13.17 -14.10
CA ALA A 271 -4.04 12.99 -13.57
C ALA A 271 -4.16 11.69 -12.74
N ALA A 272 -3.60 10.58 -13.23
CA ALA A 272 -3.59 9.30 -12.51
C ALA A 272 -2.80 9.39 -11.20
N TYR A 273 -1.64 10.04 -11.21
CA TYR A 273 -0.86 10.30 -10.01
C TYR A 273 -1.62 11.19 -9.01
N ALA A 274 -2.22 12.29 -9.48
CA ALA A 274 -2.99 13.17 -8.62
C ALA A 274 -4.20 12.46 -7.98
N ALA A 275 -4.85 11.55 -8.70
CA ALA A 275 -5.92 10.71 -8.17
C ALA A 275 -5.40 9.75 -7.09
N SER A 276 -4.27 9.08 -7.32
CA SER A 276 -3.61 8.23 -6.32
C SER A 276 -3.25 9.01 -5.05
N ALA A 277 -2.65 10.19 -5.18
CA ALA A 277 -2.28 11.02 -4.04
C ALA A 277 -3.49 11.55 -3.24
N ARG A 278 -4.61 11.85 -3.91
CA ARG A 278 -5.86 12.20 -3.23
C ARG A 278 -6.43 11.01 -2.46
N ALA A 279 -6.46 9.83 -3.07
CA ALA A 279 -6.94 8.61 -2.44
C ALA A 279 -6.08 8.20 -1.23
N GLU A 280 -4.76 8.38 -1.31
CA GLU A 280 -3.84 8.19 -0.18
C GLU A 280 -4.17 9.12 0.99
N ARG A 281 -4.31 10.43 0.74
CA ARG A 281 -4.68 11.41 1.78
C ARG A 281 -6.01 11.07 2.43
N ASN A 282 -7.02 10.73 1.62
CA ASN A 282 -8.32 10.28 2.12
C ASN A 282 -8.19 9.05 3.01
N ALA A 283 -7.47 8.01 2.56
CA ALA A 283 -7.24 6.80 3.35
C ALA A 283 -6.51 7.09 4.67
N HIS A 284 -5.56 8.04 4.69
CA HIS A 284 -4.88 8.46 5.92
C HIS A 284 -5.80 9.21 6.88
N GLU A 285 -6.66 10.10 6.39
CA GLU A 285 -7.65 10.79 7.21
C GLU A 285 -8.67 9.81 7.81
N VAL A 286 -9.19 8.89 6.99
CA VAL A 286 -10.11 7.85 7.44
C VAL A 286 -9.43 6.91 8.44
N LEU A 287 -8.16 6.54 8.24
CA LEU A 287 -7.38 5.75 9.21
C LEU A 287 -7.30 6.45 10.57
N LYS A 288 -6.91 7.73 10.59
CA LYS A 288 -6.79 8.51 11.83
C LYS A 288 -8.12 8.59 12.58
N LYS A 289 -9.18 8.90 11.85
CA LYS A 289 -10.54 8.96 12.40
C LYS A 289 -10.97 7.62 12.95
N THR A 290 -10.86 6.56 12.14
CA THR A 290 -11.23 5.19 12.52
C THR A 290 -10.49 4.75 13.77
N TRP A 291 -9.18 4.96 13.83
CA TRP A 291 -8.37 4.62 14.99
C TRP A 291 -8.85 5.32 16.26
N SER A 292 -9.07 6.64 16.21
CA SER A 292 -9.54 7.39 17.39
C SER A 292 -10.91 6.91 17.88
N GLU A 293 -11.85 6.70 16.96
CA GLU A 293 -13.22 6.28 17.28
C GLU A 293 -13.26 4.83 17.78
N VAL A 294 -12.53 3.92 17.13
CA VAL A 294 -12.48 2.51 17.54
C VAL A 294 -11.75 2.36 18.87
N THR A 295 -10.62 3.03 19.09
CA THR A 295 -9.90 2.99 20.38
C THR A 295 -10.82 3.38 21.54
N PHE A 296 -11.57 4.46 21.37
CA PHE A 296 -12.57 4.89 22.36
C PHE A 296 -13.65 3.83 22.59
N GLN A 297 -14.22 3.27 21.51
CA GLN A 297 -15.27 2.25 21.61
C GLN A 297 -14.77 0.95 22.22
N VAL A 298 -13.53 0.54 21.96
CA VAL A 298 -12.90 -0.64 22.58
C VAL A 298 -12.68 -0.40 24.06
N GLY A 299 -12.26 0.81 24.47
CA GLY A 299 -12.18 1.17 25.88
C GLY A 299 -13.53 1.10 26.60
N LEU A 300 -14.59 1.62 25.97
CA LEU A 300 -15.96 1.54 26.49
C LEU A 300 -16.46 0.09 26.56
N LEU A 301 -16.17 -0.70 25.52
CA LEU A 301 -16.48 -2.12 25.48
C LEU A 301 -15.79 -2.85 26.63
N ALA A 302 -14.48 -2.61 26.84
CA ALA A 302 -13.72 -3.19 27.93
C ALA A 302 -14.33 -2.85 29.29
N SER A 303 -14.69 -1.58 29.55
CA SER A 303 -15.35 -1.20 30.80
C SER A 303 -16.68 -1.92 30.99
N ARG A 304 -17.54 -1.99 29.97
CA ARG A 304 -18.83 -2.68 30.08
C ARG A 304 -18.70 -4.19 30.24
N VAL A 305 -17.74 -4.81 29.55
CA VAL A 305 -17.49 -6.24 29.60
C VAL A 305 -16.91 -6.66 30.95
N VAL A 306 -15.88 -5.92 31.41
CA VAL A 306 -15.12 -6.21 32.63
C VAL A 306 -15.92 -5.78 33.86
N ASP A 307 -16.28 -4.50 33.93
CA ASP A 307 -16.89 -3.91 35.13
C ASP A 307 -18.37 -4.34 35.26
N GLY A 308 -19.03 -4.61 34.13
CA GLY A 308 -20.39 -5.15 34.08
C GLY A 308 -20.47 -6.65 34.33
N GLY A 309 -19.34 -7.37 34.44
CA GLY A 309 -19.31 -8.83 34.61
C GLY A 309 -20.06 -9.56 33.50
N LEU A 310 -19.96 -9.07 32.26
CA LEU A 310 -20.71 -9.61 31.12
C LEU A 310 -20.31 -11.05 30.84
N LEU A 311 -19.00 -11.32 30.76
CA LEU A 311 -18.49 -12.65 30.39
C LEU A 311 -18.84 -13.70 31.45
N ASP A 312 -18.84 -13.33 32.73
CA ASP A 312 -19.29 -14.22 33.81
C ASP A 312 -20.77 -14.57 33.68
N GLN A 313 -21.60 -13.60 33.29
CA GLN A 313 -23.03 -13.82 33.05
C GLN A 313 -23.27 -14.73 31.84
N LEU A 314 -22.52 -14.55 30.75
CA LEU A 314 -22.60 -15.42 29.59
C LEU A 314 -22.13 -16.84 29.92
N ALA A 315 -21.04 -16.97 30.66
CA ALA A 315 -20.53 -18.26 31.13
C ALA A 315 -21.59 -18.99 31.96
N LEU A 316 -22.20 -18.30 32.93
CA LEU A 316 -23.27 -18.86 33.76
C LEU A 316 -24.50 -19.24 32.93
N ALA A 317 -24.86 -18.44 31.92
CA ALA A 317 -25.96 -18.73 31.02
C ALA A 317 -25.71 -19.98 30.19
N ASP A 318 -24.51 -20.13 29.61
CA ASP A 318 -24.10 -21.33 28.86
C ASP A 318 -24.19 -22.60 29.71
N VAL A 319 -23.63 -22.51 30.92
CA VAL A 319 -23.61 -23.59 31.90
C VAL A 319 -25.03 -23.98 32.32
N LYS A 320 -25.94 -23.01 32.52
CA LYS A 320 -27.36 -23.29 32.82
C LYS A 320 -28.13 -23.83 31.63
N ALA A 321 -27.85 -23.38 30.42
CA ALA A 321 -28.48 -23.90 29.22
C ALA A 321 -28.13 -25.38 28.97
N ALA A 322 -26.99 -25.84 29.50
CA ALA A 322 -26.57 -27.24 29.49
C ALA A 322 -27.16 -28.10 30.64
N GLN A 323 -28.24 -27.65 31.30
CA GLN A 323 -28.86 -28.37 32.43
C GLN A 323 -29.28 -29.81 32.13
N VAL A 324 -29.40 -30.19 30.86
CA VAL A 324 -29.48 -31.60 30.45
C VAL A 324 -28.08 -32.03 30.01
N ILE A 325 -27.41 -32.84 30.84
CA ILE A 325 -26.20 -33.51 30.39
C ILE A 325 -26.61 -34.47 29.28
N ASP A 326 -26.26 -34.16 28.04
CA ASP A 326 -26.30 -35.11 26.92
C ASP A 326 -25.11 -36.07 27.07
N ALA A 327 -25.07 -36.76 28.20
CA ALA A 327 -24.12 -37.81 28.50
C ALA A 327 -24.77 -39.14 28.15
N SER A 328 -24.02 -39.96 27.42
CA SER A 328 -24.37 -41.36 27.24
C SER A 328 -24.54 -42.04 28.59
N ARG A 329 -25.34 -43.11 28.63
CA ARG A 329 -25.55 -43.90 29.85
C ARG A 329 -24.23 -44.36 30.48
N ASN A 330 -23.24 -44.71 29.64
CA ASN A 330 -21.92 -45.11 30.08
C ASN A 330 -21.15 -43.96 30.76
N GLU A 331 -21.31 -42.72 30.30
CA GLU A 331 -20.71 -41.53 30.92
C GLU A 331 -21.39 -41.18 32.25
N ILE A 332 -22.71 -41.37 32.35
CA ILE A 332 -23.46 -41.19 33.60
C ILE A 332 -23.05 -42.27 34.62
N ASP A 333 -22.96 -43.53 34.19
CA ASP A 333 -22.55 -44.63 35.06
C ASP A 333 -21.10 -44.42 35.52
N ALA A 334 -20.18 -44.10 34.61
CA ALA A 334 -18.80 -43.74 34.96
C ALA A 334 -18.75 -42.54 35.90
N PHE A 335 -19.58 -41.52 35.70
CA PHE A 335 -19.68 -40.38 36.60
C PHE A 335 -20.17 -40.76 38.00
N CYS A 336 -21.13 -41.69 38.11
CA CYS A 336 -21.67 -42.15 39.39
C CYS A 336 -20.78 -43.17 40.12
N THR A 337 -19.92 -43.91 39.40
CA THR A 337 -19.05 -44.95 39.97
C THR A 337 -17.60 -44.51 40.17
N SER A 338 -17.16 -43.43 39.51
CA SER A 338 -15.78 -42.97 39.59
C SER A 338 -15.49 -42.15 40.85
N ASP A 339 -14.25 -42.23 41.34
CA ASP A 339 -13.77 -41.38 42.42
C ASP A 339 -13.92 -39.90 42.04
N GLY A 340 -14.23 -39.05 43.03
CA GLY A 340 -14.54 -37.62 42.84
C GLY A 340 -13.64 -36.86 41.83
N PRO A 341 -12.30 -37.08 41.78
CA PRO A 341 -11.43 -36.42 40.81
C PRO A 341 -11.71 -36.76 39.34
N ALA A 342 -12.07 -38.00 39.02
CA ALA A 342 -12.35 -38.43 37.64
C ALA A 342 -13.70 -37.89 37.15
N ALA A 343 -14.73 -37.97 38.01
CA ALA A 343 -16.04 -37.36 37.79
C ALA A 343 -15.93 -35.85 37.51
N LEU A 344 -15.13 -35.13 38.33
CA LEU A 344 -14.87 -33.70 38.17
C LEU A 344 -14.17 -33.38 36.84
N LYS A 345 -13.26 -34.25 36.37
CA LYS A 345 -12.58 -34.09 35.08
C LYS A 345 -13.56 -34.15 33.91
N HIS A 346 -14.49 -35.11 33.92
CA HIS A 346 -15.51 -35.23 32.87
C HIS A 346 -16.43 -34.02 32.83
N ILE A 347 -16.86 -33.52 33.98
CA ILE A 347 -17.71 -32.33 34.05
C ILE A 347 -16.97 -31.08 33.58
N ARG A 348 -15.70 -30.89 33.96
CA ARG A 348 -14.90 -29.77 33.46
C ARG A 348 -14.78 -29.82 31.94
N ALA A 349 -14.46 -30.98 31.37
CA ALA A 349 -14.39 -31.13 29.92
C ALA A 349 -15.72 -30.83 29.22
N HIS A 350 -16.85 -31.25 29.81
CA HIS A 350 -18.17 -30.92 29.29
C HIS A 350 -18.46 -29.42 29.36
N LEU A 351 -18.12 -28.75 30.47
CA LEU A 351 -18.37 -27.32 30.64
C LEU A 351 -17.44 -26.45 29.81
N ASP A 352 -16.17 -26.85 29.65
CA ASP A 352 -15.25 -26.21 28.71
C ASP A 352 -15.84 -26.27 27.30
N LYS A 353 -16.34 -27.44 26.87
CA LYS A 353 -17.02 -27.59 25.57
C LYS A 353 -18.27 -26.69 25.46
N VAL A 354 -19.14 -26.74 26.46
CA VAL A 354 -20.40 -25.94 26.49
C VAL A 354 -20.10 -24.45 26.42
N THR A 355 -19.11 -23.97 27.17
CA THR A 355 -18.73 -22.55 27.18
C THR A 355 -17.94 -22.15 25.94
N ASP A 356 -17.15 -23.03 25.33
CA ASP A 356 -16.45 -22.82 24.06
C ASP A 356 -17.42 -22.69 22.88
N GLU A 357 -18.44 -23.55 22.85
CA GLU A 357 -19.47 -23.57 21.81
C GLU A 357 -20.61 -22.59 22.10
N GLY A 358 -20.75 -22.17 23.36
CA GLY A 358 -21.76 -21.25 23.87
C GLY A 358 -21.45 -19.77 23.64
N PHE A 359 -22.23 -18.92 24.30
CA PHE A 359 -22.17 -17.47 24.22
C PHE A 359 -20.81 -16.93 24.65
N LEU A 360 -20.21 -17.45 25.73
CA LEU A 360 -18.89 -17.01 26.20
C LEU A 360 -17.83 -17.19 25.11
N GLY A 361 -17.70 -18.41 24.57
CA GLY A 361 -16.68 -18.74 23.58
C GLY A 361 -16.90 -17.99 22.26
N GLN A 362 -18.15 -17.73 21.90
CA GLN A 362 -18.49 -16.92 20.73
C GLN A 362 -18.09 -15.46 20.92
N THR A 363 -18.43 -14.85 22.06
CA THR A 363 -18.04 -13.47 22.41
C THR A 363 -16.52 -13.34 22.52
N GLN A 364 -15.83 -14.33 23.09
CA GLN A 364 -14.37 -14.38 23.12
C GLN A 364 -13.76 -14.36 21.72
N ARG A 365 -14.28 -15.18 20.79
CA ARG A 365 -13.79 -15.18 19.41
C ARG A 365 -13.98 -13.83 18.73
N GLN A 366 -15.11 -13.16 18.98
CA GLN A 366 -15.36 -11.80 18.47
C GLN A 366 -14.36 -10.80 19.06
N ILE A 367 -14.15 -10.82 20.38
CA ILE A 367 -13.12 -9.98 21.03
C ILE A 367 -11.75 -10.21 20.38
N GLY A 368 -11.33 -11.47 20.20
CA GLY A 368 -10.05 -11.79 19.56
C GLY A 368 -9.91 -11.24 18.14
N ILE A 369 -10.97 -11.33 17.32
CA ILE A 369 -11.00 -10.75 15.97
C ILE A 369 -10.82 -9.23 16.04
N LEU A 370 -11.54 -8.55 16.93
CA LEU A 370 -11.44 -7.10 17.11
C LEU A 370 -10.05 -6.65 17.54
N LEU A 371 -9.40 -7.38 18.47
CA LEU A 371 -8.04 -7.08 18.89
C LEU A 371 -7.05 -7.22 17.72
N GLY A 372 -7.20 -8.26 16.89
CA GLY A 372 -6.41 -8.39 15.66
C GLY A 372 -6.67 -7.26 14.66
N GLU A 373 -7.91 -6.78 14.54
CA GLU A 373 -8.25 -5.63 13.68
C GLU A 373 -7.68 -4.30 14.22
N MET A 374 -7.58 -4.16 15.54
CA MET A 374 -6.89 -3.03 16.18
C MET A 374 -5.40 -3.04 15.90
N GLU A 375 -4.73 -4.18 16.05
CA GLU A 375 -3.31 -4.33 15.71
C GLU A 375 -3.05 -4.01 14.24
N MET A 376 -3.94 -4.47 13.35
CA MET A 376 -3.90 -4.11 11.93
C MET A 376 -3.92 -2.60 11.72
N LEU A 377 -4.85 -1.87 12.34
CA LEU A 377 -4.91 -0.41 12.22
C LEU A 377 -3.62 0.24 12.73
N GLN A 378 -3.11 -0.21 13.87
CA GLN A 378 -1.86 0.32 14.45
C GLN A 378 -0.69 0.13 13.48
N HIS A 379 -0.54 -1.06 12.91
CA HIS A 379 0.51 -1.34 11.92
C HIS A 379 0.38 -0.46 10.66
N ARG A 380 -0.85 -0.10 10.27
CA ARG A 380 -1.09 0.79 9.12
C ARG A 380 -0.57 2.21 9.33
N PHE A 381 -0.48 2.73 10.55
CA PHE A 381 0.15 4.03 10.81
C PHE A 381 1.64 4.01 10.45
N SER A 382 2.37 3.01 10.95
CA SER A 382 3.78 2.82 10.65
C SER A 382 4.01 2.61 9.15
N ALA A 383 3.20 1.75 8.52
CA ALA A 383 3.29 1.47 7.08
C ALA A 383 2.92 2.67 6.18
N ALA A 384 2.14 3.62 6.70
CA ALA A 384 1.77 4.87 6.03
C ALA A 384 2.79 6.01 6.27
N GLY A 385 3.83 5.79 7.09
CA GLY A 385 4.76 6.85 7.47
C GLY A 385 4.13 7.92 8.36
N LEU A 386 3.04 7.61 9.06
CA LEU A 386 2.34 8.52 9.97
C LEU A 386 2.93 8.50 11.39
N GLY A 387 3.99 7.74 11.63
CA GLY A 387 4.56 7.49 12.95
C GLY A 387 3.80 6.40 13.71
N GLY A 388 3.88 6.43 15.04
CA GLY A 388 3.08 5.55 15.89
C GLY A 388 1.61 5.98 15.93
N ALA A 389 0.70 5.01 16.08
CA ALA A 389 -0.71 5.33 16.29
C ALA A 389 -0.90 6.07 17.62
N PRO A 390 -1.63 7.20 17.65
CA PRO A 390 -1.78 8.00 18.87
C PRO A 390 -2.57 7.22 19.92
N HIS A 391 -2.17 7.27 21.19
CA HIS A 391 -2.86 6.57 22.28
C HIS A 391 -2.90 5.04 22.15
N ALA A 392 -1.90 4.42 21.51
CA ALA A 392 -1.81 2.97 21.38
C ALA A 392 -1.71 2.22 22.72
N GLU A 393 -1.24 2.90 23.77
CA GLU A 393 -1.26 2.39 25.13
C GLU A 393 -2.67 2.14 25.66
N VAL A 394 -3.63 3.01 25.35
CA VAL A 394 -5.04 2.87 25.79
C VAL A 394 -5.69 1.66 25.13
N ALA A 395 -5.47 1.48 23.82
CA ALA A 395 -5.94 0.32 23.09
C ALA A 395 -5.36 -0.99 23.67
N ARG A 396 -4.07 -0.99 24.01
CA ARG A 396 -3.38 -2.15 24.59
C ARG A 396 -3.89 -2.46 26.00
N GLU A 397 -4.10 -1.46 26.84
CA GLU A 397 -4.68 -1.64 28.16
C GLU A 397 -6.09 -2.26 28.06
N ALA A 398 -6.93 -1.74 27.16
CA ALA A 398 -8.27 -2.29 26.94
C ALA A 398 -8.21 -3.75 26.45
N ALA A 399 -7.25 -4.08 25.57
CA ALA A 399 -7.02 -5.45 25.11
C ALA A 399 -6.67 -6.39 26.27
N VAL A 400 -5.68 -6.02 27.10
CA VAL A 400 -5.26 -6.80 28.27
C VAL A 400 -6.42 -6.99 29.25
N ARG A 401 -7.22 -5.95 29.49
CA ARG A 401 -8.41 -6.03 30.36
C ARG A 401 -9.43 -7.03 29.83
N LEU A 402 -9.71 -6.99 28.52
CA LEU A 402 -10.64 -7.92 27.87
C LEU A 402 -10.14 -9.37 27.93
N GLU A 403 -8.86 -9.62 27.62
CA GLU A 403 -8.25 -10.95 27.71
C GLU A 403 -8.24 -11.51 29.13
N THR A 404 -7.96 -10.65 30.11
CA THR A 404 -8.02 -11.00 31.54
C THR A 404 -9.43 -11.36 31.94
N ALA A 405 -10.44 -10.60 31.51
CA ALA A 405 -11.85 -10.90 31.80
C ALA A 405 -12.32 -12.20 31.14
N VAL A 406 -11.89 -12.49 29.91
CA VAL A 406 -12.16 -13.78 29.24
C VAL A 406 -11.58 -14.94 30.05
N SER A 407 -10.32 -14.82 30.47
CA SER A 407 -9.64 -15.84 31.26
C SER A 407 -10.30 -16.03 32.63
N GLY A 408 -10.70 -14.91 33.26
CA GLY A 408 -11.45 -14.89 34.51
C GLY A 408 -12.79 -15.61 34.39
N ALA A 409 -13.58 -15.30 33.37
CA ALA A 409 -14.89 -15.93 33.15
C ALA A 409 -14.79 -17.44 32.90
N ARG A 410 -13.77 -17.89 32.14
CA ARG A 410 -13.49 -19.33 31.96
C ARG A 410 -13.12 -20.02 33.28
N SER A 411 -12.29 -19.37 34.09
CA SER A 411 -11.94 -19.88 35.42
C SER A 411 -13.17 -19.93 36.34
N GLY A 412 -14.00 -18.89 36.32
CA GLY A 412 -15.27 -18.82 37.05
C GLY A 412 -16.25 -19.92 36.65
N ALA A 413 -16.39 -20.20 35.34
CA ALA A 413 -17.17 -21.33 34.83
C ALA A 413 -16.66 -22.66 35.39
N ASN A 414 -15.33 -22.83 35.48
CA ASN A 414 -14.70 -23.99 36.07
C ASN A 414 -14.90 -24.12 37.59
N HIS A 415 -15.12 -23.01 38.31
CA HIS A 415 -15.55 -23.05 39.71
C HIS A 415 -17.01 -23.47 39.85
N LEU A 416 -17.90 -22.96 38.99
CA LEU A 416 -19.30 -23.39 38.92
C LEU A 416 -19.43 -24.88 38.58
N ALA A 417 -18.50 -25.43 37.80
CA ALA A 417 -18.39 -26.85 37.51
C ALA A 417 -18.43 -27.73 38.75
N LYS A 418 -17.75 -27.31 39.82
CA LYS A 418 -17.70 -28.08 41.07
C LYS A 418 -19.07 -28.12 41.74
N GLN A 419 -19.74 -26.97 41.85
CA GLN A 419 -21.07 -26.88 42.44
C GLN A 419 -22.11 -27.67 41.64
N MET A 420 -22.01 -27.64 40.31
CA MET A 420 -22.89 -28.42 39.44
C MET A 420 -22.58 -29.90 39.46
N ALA A 421 -21.31 -30.29 39.58
CA ALA A 421 -20.95 -31.69 39.79
C ALA A 421 -21.61 -32.26 41.03
N GLU A 422 -21.54 -31.55 42.15
CA GLU A 422 -22.19 -31.94 43.41
C GLU A 422 -23.72 -32.05 43.22
N HIS A 423 -24.33 -31.06 42.55
CA HIS A 423 -25.77 -31.06 42.28
C HIS A 423 -26.22 -32.21 41.36
N TRP A 424 -25.52 -32.42 40.25
CA TRP A 424 -25.81 -33.48 39.28
C TRP A 424 -25.53 -34.86 39.84
N GLN A 425 -24.48 -35.04 40.65
CA GLN A 425 -24.22 -36.29 41.36
C GLN A 425 -25.38 -36.63 42.29
N HIS A 426 -25.92 -35.65 43.02
CA HIS A 426 -27.13 -35.84 43.82
C HIS A 426 -28.37 -36.17 42.99
N GLN A 427 -28.59 -35.49 41.86
CA GLN A 427 -29.78 -35.72 41.03
C GLN A 427 -29.73 -37.06 40.27
N LEU A 428 -28.63 -37.35 39.61
CA LEU A 428 -28.46 -38.51 38.73
C LEU A 428 -28.21 -39.77 39.57
N CYS A 429 -27.21 -39.76 40.44
CA CYS A 429 -26.83 -40.95 41.21
C CYS A 429 -27.78 -41.21 42.40
N GLY A 430 -28.40 -40.15 42.94
CA GLY A 430 -29.41 -40.25 43.99
C GLY A 430 -30.74 -40.86 43.54
N ARG A 431 -31.06 -40.82 42.24
CA ARG A 431 -32.21 -41.56 41.64
C ARG A 431 -31.87 -43.02 41.39
N VAL A 432 -30.68 -43.30 40.87
CA VAL A 432 -30.22 -44.68 40.60
C VAL A 432 -30.18 -45.52 41.87
N SER A 433 -29.63 -44.98 42.97
CA SER A 433 -29.59 -45.70 44.26
C SER A 433 -30.97 -45.99 44.87
N ARG A 434 -31.99 -45.19 44.54
CA ARG A 434 -33.39 -45.40 44.98
C ARG A 434 -34.12 -46.43 44.12
N LEU A 435 -33.87 -46.45 42.81
CA LEU A 435 -34.41 -47.47 41.90
C LEU A 435 -33.81 -48.86 42.19
N PHE A 436 -32.50 -48.95 42.44
CA PHE A 436 -31.87 -50.22 42.83
C PHE A 436 -32.35 -50.74 44.20
N ARG A 437 -32.68 -49.84 45.14
CA ARG A 437 -33.30 -50.20 46.43
C ARG A 437 -34.77 -50.63 46.35
N TRP A 438 -35.43 -50.43 45.22
CA TRP A 438 -36.82 -50.85 45.01
C TRP A 438 -36.93 -52.18 44.25
N LEU A 439 -35.86 -52.58 43.55
CA LEU A 439 -35.80 -53.81 42.76
C LEU A 439 -35.14 -54.98 43.51
N TRP A 440 -34.62 -54.72 44.70
CA TRP A 440 -34.07 -55.68 45.67
C TRP A 440 -34.77 -55.45 47.00
#